data_AF-A0A6J2D3W6-F1
#
_entry.id   AF-A0A6J2D3W6-F1
#
_cell.length_a   1.000
_cell.length_b   1.000
_cell.length_c   1.000
_cell.angle_alpha   90.00
_cell.angle_beta   90.00
_cell.angle_gamma   90.00
#
_symmetry.space_group_name_H-M   'P 1'
#
loop_
_entity.id
_entity.type
_entity.pdbx_description
1 polymer ?
#
loop_
_entity_poly.entity_id
_entity_poly.type
_entity_poly.pdbx_seq_one_letter_code
_entity_poly.pdbx_strand_id
1 'polypeptide(L)'
;MAGVSGCIKYSMFIFNFLFWLCGILILGGAIWIRVNKDGQEILNSGDFATSPYISVNILIAVGSTIMILGFLGCCGAIKESRCMLLLFFVGLLLILLLQVAAGVLGATFKSDSERILNETVSQNIKLLSGTGEEAQAFQKALKEFQEKFKCCGLVNGAADWGDNFQQNSVSCECPSSSDSSCVMYEGKHVYQQPCISFIKEIVAKHFLIVIGIAFGLVAIEVLGLVFSMVLYCQIGSK
;
A
#
# COMPACT_ATOMS: atom_id res chain seq x y z
N MET A 1 -47.78 6.21 -5.94
CA MET A 1 -46.60 5.99 -6.80
C MET A 1 -45.52 6.95 -6.34
N ALA A 2 -44.59 6.50 -5.49
CA ALA A 2 -43.50 7.36 -5.05
C ALA A 2 -42.53 7.51 -6.23
N GLY A 3 -42.35 8.73 -6.74
CA GLY A 3 -41.35 9.01 -7.76
C GLY A 3 -39.94 8.70 -7.24
N VAL A 4 -39.02 8.36 -8.14
CA VAL A 4 -37.60 8.21 -7.80
C VAL A 4 -37.11 9.50 -7.14
N SER A 5 -36.50 9.39 -5.96
CA SER A 5 -36.00 10.56 -5.23
C SER A 5 -34.82 11.18 -5.99
N GLY A 6 -35.06 12.29 -6.68
CA GLY A 6 -34.06 12.96 -7.53
C GLY A 6 -32.75 13.28 -6.79
N CYS A 7 -32.83 13.65 -5.51
CA CYS A 7 -31.65 13.90 -4.67
C CYS A 7 -30.69 12.69 -4.62
N ILE A 8 -31.22 11.48 -4.38
CA ILE A 8 -30.40 10.25 -4.34
C ILE A 8 -29.81 9.94 -5.72
N LYS A 9 -30.61 10.10 -6.79
CA LYS A 9 -30.16 9.87 -8.16
C LYS A 9 -28.97 10.77 -8.54
N TYR A 10 -29.09 12.08 -8.32
CA TYR A 10 -28.03 13.03 -8.67
C TYR A 10 -26.82 12.93 -7.73
N SER A 11 -27.03 12.70 -6.44
CA SER A 11 -25.93 12.46 -5.49
C SER A 11 -25.12 11.23 -5.91
N MET A 12 -25.80 10.10 -6.17
CA MET A 12 -25.13 8.86 -6.60
C MET A 12 -24.40 9.05 -7.93
N PHE A 13 -24.98 9.77 -8.89
CA PHE A 13 -24.32 10.09 -10.16
C PHE A 13 -23.04 10.90 -9.94
N ILE A 14 -23.10 12.01 -9.19
CA ILE A 14 -21.95 12.90 -8.96
C ILE A 14 -20.81 12.14 -8.27
N PHE A 15 -21.10 11.44 -7.17
CA PHE A 15 -20.07 10.70 -6.45
C PHE A 15 -19.42 9.60 -7.31
N ASN A 16 -20.22 8.80 -8.02
CA ASN A 16 -19.67 7.74 -8.89
C ASN A 16 -18.92 8.30 -10.09
N PHE A 17 -19.32 9.47 -10.61
CA PHE A 17 -18.61 10.15 -11.68
C PHE A 17 -17.23 10.65 -11.22
N LEU A 18 -17.13 11.20 -10.00
CA LEU A 18 -15.84 11.57 -9.42
C LEU A 18 -14.93 10.34 -9.25
N PHE A 19 -15.45 9.23 -8.71
CA PHE A 19 -14.70 7.98 -8.61
C PHE A 19 -14.25 7.46 -9.98
N TRP A 20 -15.11 7.54 -10.99
CA TRP A 20 -14.76 7.15 -12.36
C TRP A 20 -13.57 7.97 -12.90
N LEU A 21 -13.58 9.29 -12.72
CA LEU A 21 -12.46 10.16 -13.11
C LEU A 21 -11.17 9.82 -12.34
N CYS A 22 -11.27 9.60 -11.03
CA CYS A 22 -10.13 9.14 -10.23
C CYS A 22 -9.59 7.80 -10.74
N GLY A 23 -10.46 6.85 -11.09
CA GLY A 23 -10.09 5.56 -11.65
C GLY A 23 -9.31 5.70 -12.97
N ILE A 24 -9.74 6.60 -13.86
CA ILE A 24 -9.03 6.91 -15.11
C ILE A 24 -7.63 7.47 -14.83
N LEU A 25 -7.53 8.44 -13.91
CA LEU A 25 -6.24 9.05 -13.56
C LEU A 25 -5.27 8.04 -12.95
N ILE A 26 -5.75 7.21 -12.02
CA ILE A 26 -4.96 6.16 -11.37
C ILE A 26 -4.51 5.12 -12.41
N LEU A 27 -5.43 4.63 -13.25
CA LEU A 27 -5.11 3.64 -14.26
C LEU A 27 -4.14 4.19 -15.31
N GLY A 28 -4.36 5.42 -15.78
CA GLY A 28 -3.47 6.11 -16.72
C GLY A 28 -2.07 6.30 -16.13
N GLY A 29 -1.96 6.76 -14.89
CA GLY A 29 -0.70 6.90 -14.17
C GLY A 29 0.02 5.56 -13.99
N ALA A 30 -0.71 4.50 -13.63
CA ALA A 30 -0.14 3.17 -13.44
C ALA A 30 0.39 2.58 -14.75
N ILE A 31 -0.36 2.74 -15.86
CA ILE A 31 0.08 2.31 -17.20
C ILE A 31 1.30 3.14 -17.66
N TRP A 32 1.30 4.45 -17.42
CA TRP A 32 2.42 5.31 -17.74
C TRP A 32 3.70 4.84 -17.03
N ILE A 33 3.60 4.59 -15.72
CA ILE A 33 4.72 4.07 -14.90
C ILE A 33 5.20 2.71 -15.42
N ARG A 34 4.27 1.84 -15.84
CA ARG A 34 4.59 0.50 -16.36
C ARG A 34 5.39 0.55 -17.67
N VAL A 35 5.03 1.46 -18.58
CA VAL A 35 5.53 1.48 -19.97
C VAL A 35 6.73 2.41 -20.16
N ASN A 36 6.77 3.55 -19.46
CA ASN A 36 7.83 4.54 -19.67
C ASN A 36 9.09 4.23 -18.84
N LYS A 37 10.28 4.47 -19.42
CA LYS A 37 11.57 4.22 -18.76
C LYS A 37 11.76 5.10 -17.52
N ASP A 38 11.41 6.37 -17.60
CA ASP A 38 11.45 7.29 -16.46
C ASP A 38 10.50 6.83 -15.33
N GLY A 39 9.38 6.20 -15.71
CA GLY A 39 8.44 5.59 -14.76
C GLY A 39 9.03 4.37 -14.05
N GLN A 40 9.79 3.55 -14.76
CA GLN A 40 10.49 2.41 -14.18
C GLN A 40 11.66 2.86 -13.28
N GLU A 41 12.33 3.97 -13.60
CA GLU A 41 13.33 4.57 -12.73
C GLU A 41 12.72 5.08 -11.41
N ILE A 42 11.50 5.64 -11.42
CA ILE A 42 10.77 6.00 -10.20
C ILE A 42 10.48 4.76 -9.35
N LEU A 43 10.15 3.63 -9.96
CA LEU A 43 9.95 2.38 -9.23
C LEU A 43 11.24 1.82 -8.63
N ASN A 44 12.36 2.00 -9.34
CA ASN A 44 13.68 1.54 -8.92
C ASN A 44 14.36 2.49 -7.91
N SER A 45 13.87 3.72 -7.79
CA SER A 45 14.27 4.72 -6.78
C SER A 45 13.27 4.84 -5.63
N GLY A 46 12.10 4.21 -5.77
CA GLY A 46 11.10 4.10 -4.73
C GLY A 46 11.44 2.97 -3.76
N ASP A 47 11.36 3.28 -2.46
CA ASP A 47 11.62 2.46 -1.27
C ASP A 47 10.67 1.24 -1.11
N PHE A 48 10.30 0.57 -2.20
CA PHE A 48 9.38 -0.56 -2.18
C PHE A 48 10.16 -1.87 -2.11
N ALA A 49 10.21 -2.44 -0.90
CA ALA A 49 10.78 -3.76 -0.57
C ALA A 49 10.06 -4.97 -1.21
N THR A 50 9.27 -4.75 -2.26
CA THR A 50 8.56 -5.78 -3.02
C THR A 50 8.85 -5.53 -4.48
N SER A 51 9.05 -6.58 -5.28
CA SER A 51 9.32 -6.47 -6.73
C SER A 51 8.47 -5.34 -7.32
N PRO A 52 9.07 -4.24 -7.82
CA PRO A 52 8.39 -2.99 -8.13
C PRO A 52 7.19 -3.17 -9.08
N TYR A 53 7.25 -4.25 -9.87
CA TYR A 53 6.20 -4.68 -10.78
C TYR A 53 4.91 -5.14 -10.10
N ILE A 54 4.97 -5.70 -8.89
CA ILE A 54 3.80 -6.17 -8.14
C ILE A 54 2.94 -4.97 -7.72
N SER A 55 3.56 -3.93 -7.15
CA SER A 55 2.87 -2.72 -6.71
C SER A 55 2.14 -2.02 -7.87
N VAL A 56 2.79 -1.90 -9.03
CA VAL A 56 2.17 -1.31 -10.22
C VAL A 56 1.02 -2.15 -10.75
N ASN A 57 1.15 -3.47 -10.77
CA ASN A 57 0.08 -4.36 -11.20
C ASN A 57 -1.15 -4.25 -10.28
N ILE A 58 -0.94 -4.13 -8.97
CA ILE A 58 -2.03 -3.87 -8.00
C ILE A 58 -2.69 -2.51 -8.30
N LEU A 59 -1.90 -1.47 -8.58
CA LEU A 59 -2.43 -0.14 -8.90
C LEU A 59 -3.27 -0.15 -10.19
N ILE A 60 -2.85 -0.90 -11.21
CA ILE A 60 -3.62 -1.12 -12.44
C ILE A 60 -4.95 -1.83 -12.13
N ALA A 61 -4.91 -2.89 -11.32
CA ALA A 61 -6.11 -3.64 -10.95
C ALA A 61 -7.11 -2.77 -10.16
N VAL A 62 -6.62 -2.03 -9.15
CA VAL A 62 -7.43 -1.12 -8.34
C VAL A 62 -8.01 0.00 -9.19
N GLY A 63 -7.20 0.66 -10.02
CA GLY A 63 -7.66 1.74 -10.91
C GLY A 63 -8.73 1.25 -11.90
N SER A 64 -8.54 0.06 -12.47
CA SER A 64 -9.51 -0.57 -13.38
C SER A 64 -10.84 -0.87 -12.67
N THR A 65 -10.80 -1.46 -11.47
CA THR A 65 -12.01 -1.76 -10.69
C THR A 65 -12.77 -0.49 -10.31
N ILE A 66 -12.07 0.56 -9.84
CA ILE A 66 -12.69 1.86 -9.52
C ILE A 66 -13.36 2.46 -10.76
N MET A 67 -12.69 2.43 -11.92
CA MET A 67 -13.24 2.92 -13.18
C MET A 67 -14.50 2.14 -13.57
N ILE A 68 -14.47 0.80 -13.54
CA ILE A 68 -15.63 -0.02 -13.92
C ILE A 68 -16.82 0.22 -12.99
N LEU A 69 -16.60 0.20 -11.67
CA LEU A 69 -17.66 0.41 -10.69
C LEU A 69 -18.23 1.83 -10.75
N GLY A 70 -17.37 2.85 -10.88
CA GLY A 70 -17.80 4.23 -11.06
C GLY A 70 -18.67 4.40 -12.32
N PHE A 71 -18.29 3.77 -13.43
CA PHE A 71 -19.10 3.78 -14.66
C PHE A 71 -20.46 3.09 -14.47
N LEU A 72 -20.49 1.91 -13.83
CA LEU A 72 -21.73 1.18 -13.57
C LEU A 72 -22.67 1.94 -12.62
N GLY A 73 -22.14 2.54 -11.55
CA GLY A 73 -22.92 3.35 -10.62
C GLY A 73 -23.50 4.61 -11.27
N CYS A 74 -22.68 5.31 -12.05
CA CYS A 74 -23.06 6.52 -12.79
C CYS A 74 -24.12 6.22 -13.86
N CYS A 75 -23.86 5.25 -14.74
CA CYS A 75 -24.79 4.86 -15.81
C CYS A 75 -26.06 4.21 -15.25
N GLY A 76 -25.94 3.37 -14.21
CA GLY A 76 -27.08 2.73 -13.54
C GLY A 76 -28.04 3.75 -12.94
N ALA A 77 -27.50 4.79 -12.28
CA ALA A 77 -28.31 5.86 -11.70
C ALA A 77 -29.01 6.69 -12.79
N ILE A 78 -28.29 7.16 -13.82
CA ILE A 78 -28.87 8.08 -14.81
C ILE A 78 -29.81 7.40 -15.80
N LYS A 79 -29.45 6.20 -16.28
CA LYS A 79 -30.25 5.41 -17.23
C LYS A 79 -31.39 4.64 -16.55
N GLU A 80 -31.50 4.72 -15.21
CA GLU A 80 -32.46 3.94 -14.43
C GLU A 80 -32.40 2.43 -14.78
N SER A 81 -31.18 1.92 -15.01
CA SER A 81 -30.98 0.53 -15.43
C SER A 81 -30.76 -0.37 -14.22
N ARG A 82 -31.77 -1.20 -13.91
CA ARG A 82 -31.73 -2.17 -12.79
C ARG A 82 -30.54 -3.13 -12.90
N CYS A 83 -30.22 -3.59 -14.11
CA CYS A 83 -29.10 -4.51 -14.32
C CYS A 83 -27.75 -3.86 -13.96
N MET A 84 -27.52 -2.61 -14.39
CA MET A 84 -26.28 -1.89 -14.07
C MET A 84 -26.16 -1.58 -12.57
N LEU A 85 -27.27 -1.18 -11.92
CA LEU A 85 -27.31 -0.96 -10.47
C LEU A 85 -27.05 -2.26 -9.68
N LEU A 86 -27.60 -3.39 -10.14
CA LEU A 86 -27.35 -4.70 -9.53
C LEU A 86 -25.88 -5.10 -9.66
N LEU A 87 -25.28 -4.93 -10.84
CA LEU A 87 -23.84 -5.21 -11.05
C LEU A 87 -22.96 -4.32 -10.17
N PHE A 88 -23.29 -3.03 -10.05
CA PHE A 88 -22.62 -2.12 -9.13
C PHE A 88 -22.76 -2.58 -7.67
N PHE A 89 -23.96 -2.97 -7.25
CA PHE A 89 -24.22 -3.49 -5.89
C PHE A 89 -23.41 -4.75 -5.60
N VAL A 90 -23.44 -5.74 -6.50
CA VAL A 90 -22.68 -6.99 -6.35
C VAL A 90 -21.18 -6.70 -6.31
N GLY A 91 -20.69 -5.79 -7.16
CA GLY A 91 -19.29 -5.37 -7.15
C GLY A 91 -18.84 -4.76 -5.82
N LEU A 92 -19.61 -3.80 -5.28
CA LEU A 92 -19.34 -3.22 -3.96
C LEU A 92 -19.41 -4.27 -2.85
N LEU A 93 -20.38 -5.18 -2.91
CA LEU A 93 -20.53 -6.24 -1.91
C LEU A 93 -19.30 -7.18 -1.90
N LEU A 94 -18.80 -7.55 -3.08
CA LEU A 94 -17.58 -8.36 -3.20
C LEU A 94 -16.35 -7.63 -2.64
N ILE A 95 -16.21 -6.33 -2.90
CA ILE A 95 -15.12 -5.53 -2.33
C ILE A 95 -15.23 -5.49 -0.80
N LEU A 96 -16.41 -5.26 -0.26
CA LEU A 96 -16.64 -5.25 1.19
C LEU A 96 -16.26 -6.59 1.82
N LEU A 97 -16.64 -7.71 1.22
CA LEU A 97 -16.26 -9.05 1.69
C LEU A 97 -14.75 -9.26 1.64
N LEU A 98 -14.09 -8.81 0.57
CA LEU A 98 -12.63 -8.87 0.45
C LEU A 98 -11.93 -8.00 1.50
N GLN A 99 -12.45 -6.80 1.79
CA GLN A 99 -11.92 -5.92 2.84
C GLN A 99 -12.07 -6.53 4.23
N VAL A 100 -13.23 -7.12 4.53
CA VAL A 100 -13.44 -7.83 5.80
C VAL A 100 -12.51 -9.02 5.91
N ALA A 101 -12.38 -9.84 4.85
CA ALA A 101 -11.45 -10.97 4.84
C ALA A 101 -10.00 -10.51 5.04
N ALA A 102 -9.56 -9.47 4.34
CA ALA A 102 -8.24 -8.89 4.50
C ALA A 102 -8.02 -8.31 5.92
N GLY A 103 -9.03 -7.66 6.48
CA GLY A 103 -9.00 -7.12 7.85
C GLY A 103 -8.90 -8.22 8.91
N VAL A 104 -9.68 -9.30 8.76
CA VAL A 104 -9.62 -10.48 9.64
C VAL A 104 -8.26 -11.16 9.52
N LEU A 105 -7.80 -11.42 8.30
CA LEU A 105 -6.46 -11.98 8.06
C LEU A 105 -5.39 -11.10 8.70
N GLY A 106 -5.42 -9.78 8.46
CA GLY A 106 -4.48 -8.83 9.06
C GLY A 106 -4.51 -8.84 10.60
N ALA A 107 -5.69 -8.99 11.20
CA ALA A 107 -5.84 -9.09 12.65
C ALA A 107 -5.32 -10.43 13.21
N THR A 108 -5.61 -11.54 12.56
CA THR A 108 -5.15 -12.88 12.97
C THR A 108 -3.66 -13.06 12.74
N PHE A 109 -3.12 -12.48 11.66
CA PHE A 109 -1.69 -12.49 11.42
C PHE A 109 -0.92 -11.69 12.47
N LYS A 110 -1.56 -10.87 13.31
CA LYS A 110 -0.84 -10.12 14.37
C LYS A 110 -0.12 -11.05 15.37
N SER A 111 -0.67 -12.21 15.70
CA SER A 111 -0.02 -13.20 16.59
C SER A 111 1.06 -14.02 15.90
N ASP A 112 0.92 -14.27 14.59
CA ASP A 112 1.94 -14.92 13.76
C ASP A 112 2.98 -13.92 13.19
N SER A 113 2.71 -12.62 13.31
CA SER A 113 3.51 -11.55 12.71
C SER A 113 4.90 -11.57 13.28
N GLU A 114 5.09 -11.81 14.57
CA GLU A 114 6.45 -11.87 15.12
C GLU A 114 7.26 -13.02 14.50
N ARG A 115 6.65 -14.19 14.27
CA ARG A 115 7.32 -15.33 13.64
C ARG A 115 7.59 -15.09 12.16
N ILE A 116 6.58 -14.67 11.39
CA ILE A 116 6.71 -14.42 9.95
C ILE A 116 7.62 -13.23 9.70
N LEU A 117 7.54 -12.18 10.52
CA LEU A 117 8.43 -11.02 10.43
C LEU A 117 9.85 -11.43 10.81
N ASN A 118 10.06 -12.26 11.84
CA ASN A 118 11.39 -12.80 12.13
C ASN A 118 11.93 -13.68 11.00
N GLU A 119 11.12 -14.55 10.38
CA GLU A 119 11.54 -15.38 9.24
C GLU A 119 11.85 -14.53 8.01
N THR A 120 10.97 -13.59 7.68
CA THR A 120 11.11 -12.67 6.54
C THR A 120 12.34 -11.78 6.73
N VAL A 121 12.51 -11.23 7.93
CA VAL A 121 13.68 -10.42 8.27
C VAL A 121 14.95 -11.27 8.26
N SER A 122 14.91 -12.53 8.73
CA SER A 122 16.05 -13.44 8.64
C SER A 122 16.42 -13.77 7.19
N GLN A 123 15.45 -13.92 6.30
CA GLN A 123 15.68 -14.08 4.86
C GLN A 123 16.29 -12.82 4.25
N ASN A 124 15.78 -11.64 4.61
CA ASN A 124 16.29 -10.36 4.13
C ASN A 124 17.70 -10.05 4.65
N ILE A 125 18.04 -10.47 5.87
CA ILE A 125 19.42 -10.37 6.38
C ILE A 125 20.38 -11.16 5.49
N LYS A 126 19.98 -12.34 5.00
CA LYS A 126 20.83 -13.13 4.06
C LYS A 126 21.08 -12.39 2.74
N LEU A 127 20.18 -11.51 2.31
CA LEU A 127 20.38 -10.68 1.13
C LEU A 127 21.47 -9.62 1.33
N LEU A 128 21.80 -9.24 2.57
CA LEU A 128 22.90 -8.30 2.86
C LEU A 128 24.28 -8.91 2.59
N SER A 129 24.39 -10.23 2.73
CA SER A 129 25.61 -10.98 2.38
C SER A 129 25.56 -11.58 0.96
N GLY A 130 24.41 -11.51 0.29
CA GLY A 130 24.20 -12.08 -1.04
C GLY A 130 24.81 -11.25 -2.18
N THR A 131 25.05 -11.89 -3.33
CA THR A 131 25.65 -11.27 -4.53
C THR A 131 24.72 -11.18 -5.75
N GLY A 132 23.50 -11.73 -5.66
CA GLY A 132 22.51 -11.70 -6.74
C GLY A 132 21.86 -10.31 -6.96
N GLU A 133 21.14 -10.15 -8.07
CA GLU A 133 20.46 -8.87 -8.40
C GLU A 133 19.47 -8.42 -7.31
N GLU A 134 18.69 -9.34 -6.74
CA GLU A 134 17.78 -9.06 -5.63
C GLU A 134 18.52 -8.59 -4.36
N ALA A 135 19.70 -9.17 -4.10
CA ALA A 135 20.54 -8.78 -2.98
C ALA A 135 21.09 -7.36 -3.16
N GLN A 136 21.53 -7.01 -4.37
CA GLN A 136 22.01 -5.66 -4.67
C GLN A 136 20.91 -4.60 -4.53
N ALA A 137 19.70 -4.90 -5.03
CA ALA A 137 18.55 -4.03 -4.88
C ALA A 137 18.20 -3.80 -3.40
N PHE A 138 18.17 -4.87 -2.60
CA PHE A 138 17.91 -4.78 -1.17
C PHE A 138 18.99 -4.01 -0.42
N GLN A 139 20.26 -4.27 -0.70
CA GLN A 139 21.39 -3.55 -0.10
C GLN A 139 21.34 -2.05 -0.40
N LYS A 140 20.98 -1.67 -1.63
CA LYS A 140 20.85 -0.26 -2.01
C LYS A 140 19.74 0.42 -1.20
N ALA A 141 18.56 -0.19 -1.12
CA ALA A 141 17.44 0.33 -0.34
C ALA A 141 17.80 0.47 1.15
N LEU A 142 18.47 -0.54 1.74
CA LEU A 142 18.88 -0.45 3.14
C LEU A 142 19.90 0.67 3.39
N LYS A 143 20.85 0.90 2.47
CA LYS A 143 21.82 2.00 2.60
C LYS A 143 21.13 3.37 2.61
N GLU A 144 20.24 3.62 1.67
CA GLU A 144 19.46 4.87 1.60
C GLU A 144 18.64 5.06 2.89
N PHE A 145 18.07 3.98 3.41
CA PHE A 145 17.35 3.99 4.68
C PHE A 145 18.26 4.32 5.87
N GLN A 146 19.43 3.68 5.98
CA GLN A 146 20.42 3.94 7.03
C GLN A 146 20.91 5.39 7.02
N GLU A 147 21.19 5.94 5.83
CA GLU A 147 21.64 7.33 5.68
C GLU A 147 20.57 8.33 6.12
N LYS A 148 19.29 8.02 5.82
CA LYS A 148 18.15 8.87 6.16
C LYS A 148 17.75 8.80 7.62
N PHE A 149 17.73 7.60 8.21
CA PHE A 149 17.23 7.36 9.57
C PHE A 149 18.32 7.17 10.61
N LYS A 150 19.60 7.27 10.23
CA LYS A 150 20.75 7.23 11.15
C LYS A 150 20.75 5.98 12.01
N CYS A 151 20.60 4.83 11.36
CA CYS A 151 20.63 3.49 11.95
C CYS A 151 21.67 2.63 11.22
N CYS A 152 22.09 1.50 11.81
CA CYS A 152 23.01 0.57 11.13
C CYS A 152 22.50 -0.87 11.12
N GLY A 153 22.59 -1.54 9.97
CA GLY A 153 22.07 -2.90 9.79
C GLY A 153 20.56 -2.98 9.94
N LEU A 154 20.02 -4.21 9.90
CA LEU A 154 18.58 -4.42 9.94
C LEU A 154 18.11 -4.75 11.36
N VAL A 155 18.67 -5.79 11.99
CA VAL A 155 18.29 -6.31 13.31
C VAL A 155 19.46 -6.33 14.28
N ASN A 156 20.61 -6.88 13.89
CA ASN A 156 21.75 -7.09 14.79
C ASN A 156 22.80 -5.97 14.66
N GLY A 157 22.42 -4.82 14.09
CA GLY A 157 23.34 -3.72 13.89
C GLY A 157 24.30 -3.96 12.73
N ALA A 158 25.49 -3.37 12.79
CA ALA A 158 26.54 -3.51 11.79
C ALA A 158 26.92 -4.96 11.45
N ALA A 159 26.71 -5.90 12.38
CA ALA A 159 26.99 -7.32 12.18
C ALA A 159 26.16 -7.97 11.06
N ASP A 160 24.99 -7.42 10.72
CA ASP A 160 24.15 -7.97 9.65
C ASP A 160 24.79 -7.89 8.26
N TRP A 161 25.80 -7.02 8.09
CA TRP A 161 26.53 -6.90 6.83
C TRP A 161 27.55 -8.03 6.61
N GLY A 162 27.95 -8.75 7.65
CA GLY A 162 28.98 -9.79 7.58
C GLY A 162 30.25 -9.31 6.86
N ASP A 163 30.76 -10.15 5.94
CA ASP A 163 31.98 -9.86 5.16
C ASP A 163 31.84 -8.62 4.25
N ASN A 164 30.60 -8.20 3.94
CA ASN A 164 30.33 -7.03 3.11
C ASN A 164 30.37 -5.72 3.90
N PHE A 165 30.64 -5.74 5.21
CA PHE A 165 30.61 -4.54 6.05
C PHE A 165 31.56 -3.45 5.56
N GLN A 166 32.82 -3.79 5.23
CA GLN A 166 33.83 -2.79 4.86
C GLN A 166 33.46 -1.96 3.64
N GLN A 167 32.76 -2.56 2.67
CA GLN A 167 32.28 -1.89 1.46
C GLN A 167 31.03 -1.04 1.71
N ASN A 168 30.22 -1.38 2.72
CA ASN A 168 28.87 -0.84 2.90
C ASN A 168 28.72 0.04 4.15
N SER A 169 29.73 0.08 5.02
CA SER A 169 29.73 0.81 6.29
C SER A 169 29.49 2.31 6.17
N VAL A 170 29.81 2.90 5.01
CA VAL A 170 29.66 4.34 4.73
C VAL A 170 28.21 4.81 4.94
N SER A 171 27.24 3.95 4.60
CA SER A 171 25.81 4.26 4.73
C SER A 171 25.32 4.46 6.17
N CYS A 172 26.06 3.97 7.17
CA CYS A 172 25.68 4.05 8.58
C CYS A 172 26.77 4.66 9.46
N GLU A 173 27.70 5.40 8.86
CA GLU A 173 28.79 6.05 9.56
C GLU A 173 28.28 7.15 10.51
N CYS A 174 28.85 7.16 11.72
CA CYS A 174 28.43 8.01 12.81
C CYS A 174 29.49 9.11 13.04
N PRO A 175 29.11 10.40 13.05
CA PRO A 175 30.06 11.51 12.94
C PRO A 175 30.87 11.82 14.21
N SER A 176 30.57 11.25 15.38
CA SER A 176 31.30 11.58 16.62
C SER A 176 31.32 10.46 17.65
N SER A 177 32.50 10.19 18.22
CA SER A 177 32.71 9.23 19.31
C SER A 177 32.14 9.67 20.65
N SER A 178 31.75 10.94 20.79
CA SER A 178 31.16 11.53 22.00
C SER A 178 29.63 11.42 22.06
N ASP A 179 28.99 10.93 21.00
CA ASP A 179 27.54 10.71 20.97
C ASP A 179 27.24 9.30 21.48
N SER A 180 26.35 9.20 22.48
CA SER A 180 25.89 7.92 23.05
C SER A 180 25.21 6.99 22.05
N SER A 181 24.88 7.49 20.85
CA SER A 181 24.26 6.73 19.77
C SER A 181 25.24 6.04 18.82
N CYS A 182 26.56 6.24 18.97
CA CYS A 182 27.58 5.66 18.12
C CYS A 182 28.34 4.50 18.82
N VAL A 183 28.74 3.48 18.05
CA VAL A 183 29.63 2.39 18.52
C VAL A 183 30.79 2.19 17.54
N MET A 184 31.91 1.68 18.05
CA MET A 184 33.00 1.21 17.21
C MET A 184 32.77 -0.24 16.77
N TYR A 185 32.75 -0.48 15.45
CA TYR A 185 32.65 -1.81 14.85
C TYR A 185 33.67 -1.93 13.71
N GLU A 186 34.53 -2.96 13.77
CA GLU A 186 35.64 -3.19 12.82
C GLU A 186 36.44 -1.93 12.44
N GLY A 187 36.77 -1.09 13.43
CA GLY A 187 37.58 0.12 13.24
C GLY A 187 36.84 1.34 12.70
N LYS A 188 35.51 1.30 12.54
CA LYS A 188 34.67 2.43 12.11
C LYS A 188 33.61 2.79 13.16
N HIS A 189 33.28 4.07 13.26
CA HIS A 189 32.18 4.55 14.11
C HIS A 189 30.86 4.45 13.35
N VAL A 190 29.88 3.71 13.88
CA VAL A 190 28.58 3.47 13.24
C VAL A 190 27.44 3.67 14.24
N TYR A 191 26.24 3.95 13.75
CA TYR A 191 25.06 4.06 14.62
C TYR A 191 24.76 2.74 15.34
N GLN A 192 24.52 2.81 16.65
CA GLN A 192 24.22 1.66 17.50
C GLN A 192 22.85 1.06 17.20
N GLN A 193 21.87 1.90 16.88
CA GLN A 193 20.50 1.44 16.73
C GLN A 193 20.29 0.67 15.41
N PRO A 194 19.67 -0.52 15.47
CA PRO A 194 19.29 -1.25 14.28
C PRO A 194 18.09 -0.60 13.58
N CYS A 195 18.04 -0.66 12.26
CA CYS A 195 16.98 0.00 11.49
C CYS A 195 15.58 -0.57 11.75
N ILE A 196 15.45 -1.82 12.20
CA ILE A 196 14.15 -2.42 12.55
C ILE A 196 13.40 -1.64 13.63
N SER A 197 14.11 -0.97 14.55
CA SER A 197 13.48 -0.15 15.60
C SER A 197 12.73 1.03 14.99
N PHE A 198 13.36 1.73 14.04
CA PHE A 198 12.74 2.84 13.31
C PHE A 198 11.63 2.35 12.39
N ILE A 199 11.81 1.22 11.71
CA ILE A 199 10.75 0.62 10.89
C ILE A 199 9.51 0.34 11.74
N LYS A 200 9.67 -0.27 12.92
CA LYS A 200 8.55 -0.52 13.85
C LYS A 200 7.87 0.77 14.29
N GLU A 201 8.63 1.82 14.57
CA GLU A 201 8.07 3.12 14.97
C GLU A 201 7.30 3.79 13.83
N ILE A 202 7.86 3.82 12.62
CA ILE A 202 7.21 4.35 11.40
C ILE A 202 5.92 3.59 11.12
N VAL A 203 5.98 2.25 11.15
CA VAL A 203 4.81 1.41 10.94
C VAL A 203 3.75 1.71 12.01
N ALA A 204 4.10 1.73 13.29
CA ALA A 204 3.15 2.01 14.37
C ALA A 204 2.47 3.38 14.22
N LYS A 205 3.24 4.41 13.81
CA LYS A 205 2.74 5.78 13.64
C LYS A 205 1.76 5.90 12.46
N HIS A 206 2.09 5.28 11.32
CA HIS A 206 1.25 5.35 10.12
C HIS A 206 0.10 4.33 10.12
N PHE A 207 0.19 3.26 10.91
CA PHE A 207 -0.83 2.23 10.98
C PHE A 207 -2.21 2.76 11.40
N LEU A 208 -2.25 3.74 12.33
CA LEU A 208 -3.50 4.39 12.73
C LEU A 208 -4.17 5.14 11.57
N ILE A 209 -3.40 5.81 10.72
CA ILE A 209 -3.91 6.53 9.55
C ILE A 209 -4.48 5.53 8.54
N VAL A 210 -3.77 4.43 8.30
CA VAL A 210 -4.22 3.36 7.39
C VAL A 210 -5.53 2.75 7.86
N ILE A 211 -5.67 2.45 9.16
CA ILE A 211 -6.93 1.97 9.74
C ILE A 211 -8.04 2.99 9.53
N GLY A 212 -7.78 4.28 9.78
CA GLY A 212 -8.76 5.34 9.57
C GLY A 212 -9.28 5.41 8.13
N ILE A 213 -8.38 5.31 7.14
CA ILE A 213 -8.74 5.27 5.71
C ILE A 213 -9.60 4.03 5.42
N ALA A 214 -9.23 2.86 5.93
CA ALA A 214 -9.98 1.63 5.72
C ALA A 214 -11.42 1.73 6.24
N PHE A 215 -11.63 2.25 7.45
CA PHE A 215 -12.98 2.49 7.98
C PHE A 215 -13.77 3.50 7.15
N GLY A 216 -13.12 4.56 6.66
CA GLY A 216 -13.74 5.54 5.77
C GLY A 216 -14.22 4.91 4.46
N LEU A 217 -13.42 4.04 3.85
CA LEU A 217 -13.78 3.31 2.64
C LEU A 217 -15.00 2.41 2.86
N VAL A 218 -15.00 1.62 3.94
CA VAL A 218 -16.15 0.76 4.31
C VAL A 218 -17.43 1.59 4.48
N ALA A 219 -17.35 2.74 5.15
CA ALA A 219 -18.51 3.61 5.35
C ALA A 219 -19.07 4.13 4.01
N ILE A 220 -18.19 4.55 3.08
CA ILE A 220 -18.59 5.01 1.74
C ILE A 220 -19.20 3.87 0.93
N GLU A 221 -18.64 2.66 1.00
CA GLU A 221 -19.17 1.47 0.32
C GLU A 221 -20.56 1.09 0.81
N VAL A 222 -20.79 1.08 2.12
CA VAL A 222 -22.10 0.80 2.71
C VAL A 222 -23.14 1.82 2.25
N LEU A 223 -22.79 3.11 2.20
CA LEU A 223 -23.67 4.13 1.64
C LEU A 223 -23.99 3.86 0.15
N GLY A 224 -22.98 3.48 -0.64
CA GLY A 224 -23.16 3.08 -2.03
C GLY A 224 -24.10 1.88 -2.21
N LEU A 225 -23.98 0.85 -1.36
CA LEU A 225 -24.86 -0.32 -1.34
C LEU A 225 -26.31 0.07 -1.02
N VAL A 226 -26.51 0.89 0.02
CA VAL A 226 -27.84 1.38 0.43
C VAL A 226 -28.48 2.19 -0.70
N PHE A 227 -27.77 3.17 -1.26
CA PHE A 227 -28.31 4.00 -2.34
C PHE A 227 -28.59 3.22 -3.62
N SER A 228 -27.73 2.26 -3.97
CA SER A 228 -27.97 1.38 -5.13
C SER A 228 -29.25 0.55 -4.95
N MET A 229 -29.44 -0.06 -3.77
CA MET A 229 -30.61 -0.88 -3.50
C MET A 229 -31.90 -0.05 -3.43
N VAL A 230 -31.85 1.13 -2.81
CA VAL A 230 -32.99 2.06 -2.78
C VAL A 230 -33.41 2.46 -4.19
N LEU A 231 -32.46 2.86 -5.04
CA LEU A 231 -32.77 3.21 -6.44
C LEU A 231 -33.25 2.00 -7.23
N TYR A 232 -32.65 0.83 -7.04
CA TYR A 232 -33.09 -0.41 -7.68
C TYR A 232 -34.56 -0.70 -7.36
N CYS A 233 -34.97 -0.59 -6.09
CA CYS A 233 -36.36 -0.79 -5.66
C CYS A 233 -37.30 0.30 -6.17
N GLN A 234 -36.87 1.57 -6.21
CA GLN A 234 -37.70 2.67 -6.73
C GLN A 234 -37.96 2.52 -8.23
N ILE A 235 -36.94 2.16 -9.01
CA ILE A 235 -37.09 1.82 -10.44
C ILE A 235 -37.93 0.54 -10.58
N GLY A 236 -37.78 -0.38 -9.62
CA GLY A 236 -38.61 -1.56 -9.31
C GLY A 236 -40.11 -1.36 -9.40
N SER A 237 -40.55 -0.35 -8.65
CA SER A 237 -41.94 -0.04 -8.36
C SER A 237 -42.59 0.90 -9.38
N LYS A 238 -41.85 1.32 -10.41
CA LYS A 238 -42.31 2.17 -11.50
C LYS A 238 -42.93 1.30 -12.60
#